data_AF-A0A3D1TB18-F1
#
_entry.id   AF-A0A3D1TB18-F1
#
_cell.length_a   1.000
_cell.length_b   1.000
_cell.length_c   1.000
_cell.angle_alpha   90.00
_cell.angle_beta   90.00
_cell.angle_gamma   90.00
#
_symmetry.space_group_name_H-M   'P 1'
#
loop_
_entity.id
_entity.type
_entity.pdbx_description
1 polymer ?
#
loop_
_entity_poly.entity_id
_entity_poly.type
_entity_poly.pdbx_seq_one_letter_code
_entity_poly.pdbx_strand_id
1 'polypeptide(L)' 'PAQSVQPGRPFGGVCSFSIPAEAMHSFLGTNNRVEWVLKVHTGVKGWVDHKTDFPLHVCPRMVQGS' A
#
# COMPACT_ATOMS: atom_id res chain seq x y z
N PRO A 1 -3.79 6.52 -17.45
CA PRO A 1 -3.79 6.01 -18.85
C PRO A 1 -3.57 4.50 -18.89
N ALA A 2 -4.27 3.79 -19.78
CA ALA A 2 -4.06 2.35 -19.99
C ALA A 2 -2.75 2.14 -20.77
N GLN A 3 -1.89 1.24 -20.28
CA GLN A 3 -0.60 0.94 -20.88
C GLN A 3 -0.63 -0.45 -21.53
N SER A 4 -0.09 -0.55 -22.75
CA SER A 4 0.12 -1.85 -23.41
C SER A 4 1.34 -2.54 -22.78
N VAL A 5 1.17 -3.83 -22.44
CA VAL A 5 2.22 -4.68 -21.88
C VAL A 5 2.62 -5.74 -22.90
N GLN A 6 3.92 -6.07 -22.97
CA GLN A 6 4.44 -7.08 -23.91
C GLN A 6 4.61 -8.44 -23.21
N PRO A 7 4.15 -9.55 -23.82
CA PRO A 7 4.37 -10.89 -23.27
C PRO A 7 5.86 -11.20 -23.04
N GLY A 8 6.17 -11.85 -21.92
CA GLY A 8 7.55 -12.23 -21.57
C GLY A 8 8.45 -11.07 -21.10
N ARG A 9 7.95 -9.83 -21.12
CA ARG A 9 8.69 -8.67 -20.61
C ARG A 9 8.14 -8.24 -19.25
N PRO A 10 9.00 -8.07 -18.22
CA PRO A 10 8.56 -7.49 -16.96
C PRO A 10 7.92 -6.12 -17.18
N PHE A 11 6.78 -5.92 -16.55
CA PHE A 11 6.07 -4.64 -16.51
C PHE A 11 6.04 -4.16 -15.06
N GLY A 12 6.30 -2.86 -14.86
CA GLY A 12 6.34 -2.27 -13.54
C GLY A 12 6.26 -0.75 -13.60
N GLY A 13 6.02 -0.14 -12.45
CA GLY A 13 5.99 1.30 -12.27
C GLY A 13 6.47 1.66 -10.87
N VAL A 14 6.84 2.93 -10.69
CA VAL A 14 7.20 3.48 -9.38
C VAL A 14 6.19 4.55 -9.04
N CYS A 15 5.68 4.50 -7.82
CA CYS A 15 4.91 5.58 -7.23
C CYS A 15 5.44 5.87 -5.83
N SER A 16 5.16 7.09 -5.37
CA SER A 16 5.45 7.50 -4.00
C SER A 16 4.14 7.87 -3.33
N PHE A 17 4.05 7.57 -2.05
CA PHE A 17 2.98 8.02 -1.18
C PHE A 17 3.59 8.40 0.17
N SER A 18 2.91 9.28 0.89
CA SER A 18 3.28 9.69 2.24
C SER A 18 2.26 9.14 3.22
N ILE A 19 2.73 8.63 4.36
CA ILE A 19 1.87 8.41 5.51
C ILE A 19 1.57 9.78 6.14
N PRO A 20 0.29 10.18 6.29
CA PRO A 20 -0.05 11.45 6.94
C PRO A 20 0.50 11.51 8.36
N ALA A 21 0.96 12.67 8.81
CA ALA A 21 1.63 12.82 10.11
C ALA A 21 0.68 12.58 11.29
N GLU A 22 -0.60 12.85 11.06
CA GLU A 22 -1.73 12.69 11.97
C GLU A 22 -2.33 11.27 11.92
N ALA A 23 -1.84 10.41 11.03
CA ALA A 23 -2.36 9.07 10.89
C ALA A 23 -1.93 8.18 12.06
N MET A 24 -2.79 7.23 12.44
CA MET A 24 -2.50 6.28 13.50
C MET A 24 -1.36 5.34 13.10
N HIS A 25 -0.46 5.04 14.04
CA HIS A 25 0.54 4.00 13.87
C HIS A 25 -0.10 2.60 13.90
N SER A 26 0.61 1.61 13.38
CA SER A 26 0.21 0.21 13.50
C SER A 26 0.17 -0.21 14.96
N PHE A 27 -0.91 -0.88 15.35
CA PHE A 27 -1.13 -1.29 16.73
C PHE A 27 -1.83 -2.65 16.78
N LEU A 28 -1.47 -3.49 17.74
CA LEU A 28 -2.16 -4.74 18.05
C LEU A 28 -2.38 -4.82 19.56
N GLY A 29 -3.64 -4.79 19.98
CA GLY A 29 -4.08 -5.02 21.35
C GLY A 29 -5.06 -6.17 21.43
N THR A 30 -5.49 -6.52 22.63
CA THR A 30 -6.39 -7.66 22.88
C THR A 30 -7.74 -7.52 22.17
N ASN A 31 -8.29 -6.30 22.11
CA ASN A 31 -9.65 -6.05 21.60
C ASN A 31 -9.69 -5.16 20.35
N ASN A 32 -8.55 -4.63 19.92
CA ASN A 32 -8.47 -3.73 18.77
C ASN A 32 -7.10 -3.79 18.11
N ARG A 33 -7.08 -3.52 16.82
CA ARG A 33 -5.86 -3.39 16.03
C ARG A 33 -6.01 -2.31 14.98
N VAL A 34 -4.88 -1.71 14.61
CA VAL A 34 -4.75 -0.80 13.47
C VAL A 34 -3.75 -1.46 12.52
N GLU A 35 -4.23 -1.87 11.35
CA GLU A 35 -3.43 -2.48 10.30
C GLU A 35 -3.39 -1.57 9.09
N TRP A 36 -2.19 -1.38 8.54
CA TRP A 36 -1.99 -0.66 7.29
C TRP A 36 -1.70 -1.65 6.18
N VAL A 37 -2.33 -1.46 5.02
CA VAL A 37 -2.16 -2.35 3.87
C VAL A 37 -2.08 -1.50 2.61
N LEU A 38 -1.00 -1.67 1.83
CA LEU A 38 -0.92 -1.18 0.46
C LEU A 38 -1.64 -2.18 -0.45
N LYS A 39 -2.76 -1.75 -1.03
CA LYS A 39 -3.52 -2.55 -1.98
C LYS A 39 -3.16 -2.18 -3.41
N VAL A 40 -2.62 -3.13 -4.16
CA VAL A 40 -2.32 -2.97 -5.59
C VAL A 40 -3.42 -3.64 -6.39
N HIS A 41 -4.13 -2.84 -7.17
CA HIS A 41 -5.19 -3.30 -8.05
C HIS A 41 -4.68 -3.26 -9.50
N THR A 42 -4.71 -4.41 -10.17
CA THR A 42 -4.36 -4.51 -11.58
C THR A 42 -5.63 -4.80 -12.37
N GLY A 43 -6.07 -3.80 -13.13
CA GLY A 43 -7.19 -3.92 -14.06
C GLY A 43 -6.68 -4.22 -15.47
N VAL A 44 -7.03 -5.39 -16.01
CA VAL A 44 -6.79 -5.73 -17.42
C VAL A 44 -8.13 -5.94 -18.09
N LYS A 45 -8.38 -5.24 -19.20
CA LYS A 45 -9.65 -5.32 -19.91
C LYS A 45 -9.92 -6.77 -20.36
N GLY A 46 -11.06 -7.32 -19.95
CA GLY A 46 -11.47 -8.69 -20.28
C GLY A 46 -10.90 -9.77 -19.35
N TRP A 47 -10.21 -9.39 -18.27
CA TRP A 47 -9.70 -10.30 -17.25
C TRP A 47 -10.37 -10.01 -15.90
N VAL A 48 -10.29 -10.96 -14.97
CA VAL A 48 -10.71 -10.75 -13.59
C VAL A 48 -9.75 -9.77 -12.91
N ASP A 49 -10.30 -8.86 -12.11
CA ASP A 49 -9.52 -7.93 -11.31
C ASP A 49 -8.53 -8.70 -10.41
N HIS A 50 -7.25 -8.41 -10.56
CA HIS A 50 -6.22 -8.95 -9.69
C HIS A 50 -5.91 -7.94 -8.58
N LYS A 51 -5.99 -8.39 -7.33
CA LYS A 51 -5.71 -7.58 -6.14
C LYS A 51 -4.58 -8.23 -5.35
N THR A 52 -3.65 -7.41 -4.88
CA THR A 52 -2.55 -7.86 -4.03
C THR A 52 -2.39 -6.91 -2.86
N ASP A 53 -2.33 -7.48 -1.67
CA ASP A 53 -2.27 -6.76 -0.41
C ASP A 53 -0.86 -6.89 0.17
N PHE A 54 -0.22 -5.76 0.46
CA PHE A 54 1.09 -5.69 1.09
C PHE A 54 0.95 -5.03 2.46
N PRO A 55 1.10 -5.77 3.57
CA PRO A 55 0.99 -5.19 4.91
C PRO A 55 2.13 -4.21 5.16
N LEU A 56 1.80 -3.07 5.76
CA LEU A 56 2.75 -2.04 6.18
C LEU A 56 2.75 -1.95 7.70
N HIS A 57 3.95 -1.81 8.27
CA HIS A 57 4.12 -1.48 9.68
C HIS A 57 4.44 0.01 9.80
N VAL A 58 3.48 0.79 10.26
CA VAL A 58 3.60 2.24 10.45
C VAL A 58 4.04 2.52 11.89
N CYS A 59 5.20 3.12 12.07
CA CYS A 59 5.73 3.48 13.38
C CYS A 59 5.23 4.86 13.85
N PRO A 60 5.14 5.08 15.18
CA PRO A 60 4.90 6.42 15.71
C PRO A 60 5.95 7.42 15.24
N ARG A 61 5.52 8.65 14.96
CA ARG A 61 6.44 9.76 14.74
C ARG A 61 7.15 10.10 16.04
N MET A 62 8.48 10.08 16.05
CA MET A 62 9.25 10.66 17.15
C MET A 62 9.06 12.17 17.14
N VAL A 63 8.46 12.72 18.21
CA VAL A 63 8.42 14.16 18.46
C VAL A 63 9.60 14.45 19.37
N GLN A 64 10.62 15.15 18.87
CA GLN A 64 11.68 15.66 19.74
C GLN A 64 11.05 16.68 20.69
N GLY A 65 11.14 16.43 21.99
CA GLY A 65 10.68 17.36 23.01
C GLY A 65 11.45 18.69 22.88
N SER A 66 10.69 19.77 22.76
CA SER A 66 11.15 21.16 22.88
C SER A 66 11.58 21.48 24.30
#